data_AF-A0A1V6BDB5-F1
#
_entry.id   AF-A0A1V6BDB5-F1
#
_cell.length_a   1.000
_cell.length_b   1.000
_cell.length_c   1.000
_cell.angle_alpha   90.00
_cell.angle_beta   90.00
_cell.angle_gamma   90.00
#
_symmetry.space_group_name_H-M   'P 1'
#
loop_
_entity.id
_entity.type
_entity.pdbx_description
1 polymer ?
#
loop_
_entity_poly.entity_id
_entity_poly.type
_entity_poly.pdbx_seq_one_letter_code
_entity_poly.pdbx_strand_id
1 'polypeptide(L)' 'MIIVQIKDNEPIDKALKKFKKKFEKTGIVKQLRARQAFEKPSITRRTTVKKAIHRNNLQRIEAEGAM' A
#
# COMPACT_ATOMS: atom_id res chain seq x y z
N MET A 1 10.29 9.38 -11.14
CA MET A 1 10.92 10.39 -10.25
C MET A 1 9.83 11.08 -9.44
N ILE A 2 9.97 11.22 -8.13
CA ILE A 2 8.99 11.93 -7.29
C ILE A 2 9.43 13.39 -7.22
N ILE A 3 8.61 14.28 -7.78
CA ILE A 3 8.83 15.74 -7.69
C ILE A 3 7.83 16.29 -6.65
N VAL A 4 8.36 17.04 -5.69
CA VAL A 4 7.57 17.76 -4.67
C VAL A 4 7.85 19.24 -4.89
N GLN A 5 6.82 19.98 -5.28
CA GLN A 5 6.90 21.43 -5.38
C GLN A 5 6.82 22.02 -3.97
N ILE A 6 7.81 22.82 -3.61
CA ILE A 6 7.90 23.53 -2.34
C ILE A 6 7.73 25.02 -2.66
N LYS A 7 6.93 25.74 -1.87
CA LYS A 7 6.82 27.21 -1.95
C LYS A 7 7.79 27.84 -0.96
N ASP A 8 8.27 29.05 -1.24
CA ASP A 8 9.36 29.70 -0.51
C ASP A 8 9.12 29.93 1.00
N ASN A 9 7.85 29.89 1.45
CA ASN A 9 7.46 30.05 2.86
C ASN A 9 6.95 28.75 3.52
N GLU A 10 7.21 27.56 2.95
CA GLU A 10 6.87 26.29 3.65
C GLU A 10 7.99 25.83 4.58
N PRO A 11 7.68 25.46 5.84
CA PRO A 11 8.65 24.82 6.71
C PRO A 11 9.05 23.46 6.15
N ILE A 12 10.36 23.15 6.21
CA ILE A 12 10.97 21.94 5.64
C ILE A 12 10.29 20.64 6.08
N ASP A 13 9.79 20.58 7.32
CA ASP A 13 9.08 19.41 7.86
C ASP A 13 7.79 19.08 7.11
N LYS A 14 7.06 20.10 6.63
CA LYS A 14 5.85 19.89 5.83
C LYS A 14 6.19 19.32 4.46
N ALA A 15 7.27 19.79 3.84
CA ALA A 15 7.75 19.25 2.57
C ALA A 15 8.20 17.78 2.71
N LEU A 16 8.93 17.46 3.79
CA LEU A 16 9.36 16.09 4.11
C LEU A 16 8.16 15.16 4.30
N LYS A 17 7.12 15.60 5.03
CA LYS A 17 5.90 14.80 5.25
C LYS A 17 5.14 14.55 3.95
N LYS A 18 5.04 15.56 3.07
CA LYS A 18 4.45 15.41 1.73
C LYS A 18 5.25 14.43 0.87
N PHE A 19 6.58 14.52 0.91
CA PHE A 19 7.46 13.60 0.20
C PHE A 19 7.29 12.16 0.70
N LYS A 20 7.35 11.93 2.02
CA LYS A 20 7.13 10.60 2.62
C LYS A 20 5.78 10.02 2.22
N LYS A 21 4.70 10.82 2.29
CA LYS A 21 3.36 10.37 1.88
C LYS A 21 3.28 10.04 0.38
N LYS A 22 3.92 10.83 -0.50
CA LYS A 22 4.01 10.49 -1.93
C LYS A 22 4.83 9.22 -2.17
N PHE A 23 5.96 9.06 -1.46
CA PHE A 23 6.83 7.89 -1.57
C PHE A 23 6.12 6.61 -1.12
N GLU A 24 5.42 6.64 0.02
CA GLU A 24 4.60 5.52 0.49
C GLU A 24 3.46 5.20 -0.49
N LYS A 25 2.79 6.22 -1.04
CA LYS A 25 1.72 6.04 -2.03
C LYS A 25 2.22 5.37 -3.32
N THR A 26 3.46 5.63 -3.73
CA THR A 26 4.04 4.95 -4.90
C THR A 26 4.31 3.46 -4.66
N GLY A 27 4.35 3.01 -3.40
CA GLY A 27 4.46 1.58 -3.08
C GLY A 27 5.77 0.93 -3.52
N ILE A 28 6.80 1.72 -3.84
CA ILE A 28 8.08 1.24 -4.39
C ILE A 28 8.72 0.21 -3.45
N VAL A 29 8.70 0.45 -2.14
CA VAL A 29 9.26 -0.48 -1.14
C VAL A 29 8.59 -1.85 -1.22
N LYS A 30 7.27 -1.89 -1.41
CA LYS A 30 6.51 -3.14 -1.53
C LYS A 30 6.85 -3.87 -2.84
N GLN A 31 6.98 -3.14 -3.94
CA GLN A 31 7.40 -3.71 -5.22
C GLN A 31 8.82 -4.26 -5.17
N LEU A 32 9.74 -3.53 -4.52
CA LEU A 32 11.13 -3.92 -4.38
C LEU A 32 11.24 -5.22 -3.56
N ARG A 33 10.52 -5.32 -2.45
CA ARG A 33 10.43 -6.58 -1.67
C ARG A 33 9.84 -7.73 -2.48
N ALA A 34 8.76 -7.49 -3.23
CA ALA A 34 8.13 -8.53 -4.06
C ALA A 34 9.04 -9.02 -5.20
N ARG A 35 9.97 -8.18 -5.67
CA ARG A 35 10.90 -8.50 -6.77
C ARG A 35 12.23 -9.09 -6.30
N GLN A 36 12.48 -9.19 -4.98
CA GLN A 36 13.72 -9.77 -4.45
C GLN A 36 13.85 -11.28 -4.76
N ALA A 37 12.73 -11.97 -4.94
CA ALA A 37 12.71 -13.40 -5.26
C ALA A 37 11.68 -13.69 -6.36
N PHE A 38 11.92 -14.76 -7.12
CA PHE A 38 10.94 -15.26 -8.08
C PHE A 38 9.81 -16.01 -7.35
N GLU A 39 8.59 -15.49 -7.45
CA GLU A 39 7.39 -16.18 -6.99
C GLU A 39 6.68 -16.84 -8.19
N LYS A 40 6.46 -18.16 -8.12
CA LYS A 40 5.72 -18.87 -9.17
C LYS A 40 4.29 -18.30 -9.27
N PRO A 41 3.73 -18.09 -10.48
CA PRO A 41 2.37 -17.52 -10.65
C PRO A 41 1.27 -18.23 -9.87
N SER A 42 1.40 -19.56 -9.70
CA SER A 42 0.47 -20.36 -8.90
C SER A 42 0.44 -19.96 -7.44
N ILE A 43 1.59 -19.57 -6.87
CA ILE A 43 1.72 -19.19 -5.46
C ILE A 43 1.12 -17.79 -5.27
N THR A 44 1.46 -16.84 -6.15
CA THR A 44 0.89 -15.48 -6.15
C THR A 44 -0.64 -15.49 -6.27
N ARG A 45 -1.19 -16.33 -7.16
CA ARG A 45 -2.65 -16.50 -7.32
C ARG A 45 -3.29 -17.04 -6.03
N ARG A 46 -2.68 -18.07 -5.43
CA ARG A 46 -3.18 -18.67 -4.18
C ARG A 46 -3.20 -17.65 -3.03
N THR A 47 -2.14 -16.86 -2.87
CA THR A 47 -2.05 -15.82 -1.84
C THR A 47 -3.10 -14.73 -2.04
N THR A 48 -3.37 -14.34 -3.29
CA THR A 48 -4.39 -13.35 -3.64
C THR A 48 -5.79 -13.81 -3.27
N VAL A 49 -6.15 -15.06 -3.62
CA VAL A 49 -7.47 -15.65 -3.31
C VAL A 49 -7.68 -15.76 -1.81
N LYS A 50 -6.70 -16.29 -1.06
CA LYS A 50 -6.79 -16.38 0.40
C LYS A 50 -7.03 -15.03 1.05
N LYS A 51 -6.31 -13.99 0.60
CA LYS A 51 -6.48 -12.62 1.10
C LYS A 51 -7.85 -12.03 0.74
N ALA A 52 -8.40 -12.36 -0.42
CA ALA A 52 -9.74 -11.92 -0.81
C ALA A 52 -10.83 -12.55 0.07
N ILE A 53 -10.76 -13.87 0.30
CA ILE A 53 -11.68 -14.59 1.18
C ILE A 53 -11.64 -14.01 2.59
N HIS A 54 -10.43 -13.82 3.15
CA HIS A 54 -10.29 -13.24 4.49
C HIS A 54 -10.95 -11.86 4.60
N ARG A 55 -10.75 -10.98 3.62
CA ARG A 55 -11.39 -9.65 3.60
C ARG A 55 -12.91 -9.74 3.47
N ASN A 56 -13.42 -10.63 2.63
CA ASN A 56 -14.85 -10.83 2.48
C ASN A 56 -15.48 -11.31 3.79
N ASN A 57 -14.85 -12.25 4.47
CA ASN A 57 -15.33 -12.75 5.76
C ASN A 57 -15.36 -11.63 6.82
N LEU A 58 -14.33 -10.80 6.91
CA LEU A 58 -14.31 -9.66 7.82
C LEU A 58 -15.46 -8.67 7.53
N GLN A 59 -15.69 -8.34 6.26
CA GLN A 59 -16.80 -7.45 5.87
C GLN A 59 -18.17 -8.03 6.20
N ARG A 60 -18.34 -9.36 6.07
CA ARG A 60 -19.59 -10.04 6.44
C ARG A 60 -19.83 -9.99 7.94
N ILE A 61 -18.79 -10.27 8.74
CA ILE A 61 -18.87 -10.17 10.21
C ILE A 61 -19.19 -8.74 10.64
N GLU A 62 -18.57 -7.73 10.04
CA GLU A 62 -18.86 -6.32 10.31
C GLU A 62 -20.31 -5.96 9.93
N ALA A 63 -20.81 -6.45 8.80
CA ALA A 63 -22.18 -6.22 8.35
C ALA A 63 -23.23 -6.94 9.22
N GLU A 64 -22.92 -8.15 9.68
CA GLU A 64 -23.79 -8.95 10.55
C GLU A 64 -23.82 -8.41 11.99
N GLY A 65 -22.72 -7.83 12.47
CA GLY A 65 -22.65 -7.20 13.80
C GLY A 65 -23.14 -5.74 13.85
N ALA A 66 -23.44 -5.13 12.71
CA ALA A 66 -24.05 -3.80 12.61
C ALA A 66 -25.59 -3.85 12.45
N MET A 67 -26.17 -5.06 12.39
CA MET A 67 -27.60 -5.32 12.60
C MET A 67 -27.87 -5.65 14.06
#